data_AF-A0A948SVG8-F1
#
_entry.id   AF-A0A948SVG8-F1
#
_cell.length_a   1.000
_cell.length_b   1.000
_cell.length_c   1.000
_cell.angle_alpha   90.00
_cell.angle_beta   90.00
_cell.angle_gamma   90.00
#
_symmetry.space_group_name_H-M   'P 1'
#
loop_
_entity.id
_entity.type
_entity.pdbx_description
1 polymer ?
#
loop_
_entity_poly.entity_id
_entity_poly.type
_entity_poly.pdbx_seq_one_letter_code
_entity_poly.pdbx_strand_id
1 'polypeptide(L)'
;MQPIDYAHATGYWHDGWAGTNVEFTCAPPAGTKHIRVIFEKTPHIDNLLVFVTVNGFTIRRQVMASEVFFVDVPLTADAATATVTVVSEGSFVPKEQGINDDTRVLSYLLRGVEARFAGE
;
A
#
# COMPACT_ATOMS: atom_id res chain seq x y z
N MET A 1 -0.96 -0.53 -17.71
CA MET A 1 -0.73 -0.91 -16.29
C MET A 1 -0.15 -2.31 -16.22
N GLN A 2 0.90 -2.52 -15.43
CA GLN A 2 1.57 -3.83 -15.26
C GLN A 2 1.78 -4.15 -13.78
N PRO A 3 1.40 -5.33 -13.28
CA PRO A 3 1.66 -5.72 -11.88
C PRO A 3 3.14 -5.71 -11.53
N ILE A 4 3.45 -5.27 -10.32
CA ILE A 4 4.78 -5.29 -9.70
C ILE A 4 4.77 -6.36 -8.61
N ASP A 5 5.81 -7.18 -8.56
CA ASP A 5 5.98 -8.15 -7.48
C ASP A 5 6.39 -7.48 -6.16
N TYR A 6 5.72 -7.86 -5.08
CA TYR A 6 5.95 -7.42 -3.71
C TYR A 6 5.96 -8.59 -2.72
N ALA A 7 6.24 -9.82 -3.20
CA ALA A 7 6.21 -11.05 -2.38
C ALA A 7 7.13 -11.02 -1.15
N HIS A 8 8.16 -10.16 -1.15
CA HIS A 8 9.09 -9.97 -0.03
C HIS A 8 8.74 -8.78 0.87
N ALA A 9 7.52 -8.26 0.79
CA ALA A 9 7.08 -7.17 1.63
C ALA A 9 7.08 -7.54 3.12
N THR A 10 7.63 -6.64 3.93
CA THR A 10 7.53 -6.70 5.39
C THR A 10 6.24 -6.01 5.85
N GLY A 11 5.72 -6.39 7.02
CA GLY A 11 4.50 -5.78 7.59
C GLY A 11 3.20 -6.12 6.85
N TYR A 12 3.25 -7.12 5.98
CA TYR A 12 2.14 -7.67 5.20
C TYR A 12 1.98 -9.16 5.49
N TRP A 13 0.74 -9.65 5.41
CA TRP A 13 0.39 -11.06 5.57
C TRP A 13 -0.18 -11.65 4.28
N HIS A 14 -0.01 -12.95 4.07
CA HIS A 14 -0.39 -13.65 2.83
C HIS A 14 -1.86 -13.54 2.43
N ASP A 15 -2.74 -13.17 3.37
CA ASP A 15 -4.18 -12.97 3.14
C ASP A 15 -4.54 -11.57 2.63
N GLY A 16 -3.54 -10.73 2.33
CA GLY A 16 -3.75 -9.38 1.80
C GLY A 16 -3.65 -8.30 2.87
N TRP A 17 -3.72 -8.67 4.15
CA TRP A 17 -3.73 -7.69 5.22
C TRP A 17 -2.35 -7.06 5.41
N ALA A 18 -2.36 -5.78 5.77
CA ALA A 18 -1.17 -5.01 6.10
C ALA A 18 -1.31 -4.36 7.48
N GLY A 19 -0.19 -4.24 8.18
CA GLY A 19 -0.08 -3.50 9.43
C GLY A 19 0.12 -2.00 9.18
N THR A 20 0.64 -1.31 10.20
CA THR A 20 0.84 0.15 10.11
C THR A 20 2.04 0.57 9.27
N ASN A 21 2.97 -0.34 9.00
CA ASN A 21 4.15 -0.09 8.18
C ASN A 21 4.38 -1.28 7.24
N VAL A 22 4.44 -1.03 5.93
CA VAL A 22 4.81 -2.00 4.90
C VAL A 22 5.99 -1.47 4.13
N GLU A 23 7.00 -2.31 3.89
CA GLU A 23 8.14 -1.97 3.05
C GLU A 23 8.52 -3.13 2.13
N PHE A 24 8.79 -2.80 0.87
CA PHE A 24 9.39 -3.71 -0.10
C PHE A 24 10.23 -2.96 -1.12
N THR A 25 11.15 -3.69 -1.75
CA THR A 25 11.88 -3.20 -2.92
C THR A 25 11.44 -3.99 -4.14
N CYS A 26 11.20 -3.29 -5.25
CA CYS A 26 10.79 -3.89 -6.52
C CYS A 26 11.66 -3.40 -7.67
N ALA A 27 11.59 -4.10 -8.80
CA ALA A 27 12.24 -3.72 -10.06
C ALA A 27 11.15 -3.31 -11.07
N PRO A 28 10.74 -2.03 -11.12
CA PRO A 28 9.71 -1.59 -12.06
C PRO A 28 10.21 -1.74 -13.51
N PRO A 29 9.33 -2.08 -14.48
CA PRO A 29 9.69 -2.13 -15.89
C PRO A 29 10.28 -0.79 -16.39
N ALA A 30 11.19 -0.86 -17.37
CA ALA A 30 11.76 0.34 -17.99
C ALA A 30 10.67 1.27 -18.53
N GLY A 31 10.83 2.58 -18.36
CA GLY A 31 9.85 3.58 -18.77
C GLY A 31 8.69 3.80 -17.79
N THR A 32 8.64 3.09 -16.65
CA THR A 32 7.68 3.38 -15.58
C THR A 32 7.80 4.82 -15.10
N LYS A 33 6.66 5.51 -14.95
CA LYS A 33 6.58 6.90 -14.49
C LYS A 33 5.96 7.04 -13.10
N HIS A 34 5.04 6.15 -12.75
CA HIS A 34 4.48 6.09 -11.41
C HIS A 34 4.39 4.65 -10.94
N ILE A 35 4.53 4.47 -9.63
CA ILE A 35 4.12 3.25 -8.94
C ILE A 35 2.75 3.53 -8.33
N ARG A 36 1.76 2.74 -8.74
CA ARG A 36 0.43 2.73 -8.17
C ARG A 36 0.38 1.71 -7.05
N VAL A 37 -0.05 2.11 -5.86
CA VAL A 37 -0.36 1.18 -4.77
C VAL A 37 -1.88 1.16 -4.58
N ILE A 38 -2.46 -0.03 -4.58
CA ILE A 38 -3.91 -0.26 -4.53
C ILE A 38 -4.26 -0.83 -3.16
N PHE A 39 -5.19 -0.18 -2.50
CA PHE A 39 -5.62 -0.45 -1.14
C PHE A 39 -7.10 -0.73 -1.09
N GLU A 40 -7.55 -1.40 -0.04
CA GLU A 40 -8.94 -1.43 0.36
C GLU A 40 -9.06 -1.11 1.85
N LYS A 41 -9.90 -0.11 2.15
CA LYS A 41 -10.18 0.30 3.53
C LYS A 41 -11.31 -0.55 4.10
N THR A 42 -11.08 -1.07 5.30
CA THR A 42 -12.08 -1.79 6.10
C THR A 42 -13.12 -0.84 6.74
N PRO A 43 -14.36 -1.29 6.96
CA PRO A 43 -15.34 -0.56 7.76
C PRO A 43 -14.99 -0.46 9.25
N HIS A 44 -14.01 -1.21 9.76
CA HIS A 44 -13.62 -1.20 11.18
C HIS A 44 -12.68 -0.05 11.58
N ILE A 45 -12.33 0.81 10.62
CA ILE A 45 -11.51 2.01 10.84
C ILE A 45 -12.31 3.19 10.29
N ASP A 46 -12.57 4.22 11.08
CA ASP A 46 -13.36 5.38 10.60
C ASP A 46 -12.55 6.24 9.62
N ASN A 47 -11.30 6.50 9.96
CA ASN A 47 -10.39 7.37 9.21
C ASN A 47 -9.06 6.65 9.00
N LEU A 48 -8.74 6.32 7.74
CA LEU A 48 -7.45 5.77 7.36
C LEU A 48 -6.62 6.87 6.70
N LEU A 49 -5.43 7.11 7.23
CA LEU A 49 -4.42 7.93 6.58
C LEU A 49 -3.28 7.03 6.11
N VAL A 50 -2.87 7.15 4.85
CA VAL A 50 -1.70 6.45 4.31
C VAL A 50 -0.69 7.45 3.76
N PHE A 51 0.58 7.16 3.98
CA PHE A 51 1.74 7.84 3.44
C PHE A 51 2.51 6.84 2.59
N VAL A 52 2.41 6.98 1.27
CA VAL A 52 3.09 6.10 0.33
C VAL A 52 4.33 6.81 -0.17
N THR A 53 5.48 6.24 0.11
CA THR A 53 6.79 6.77 -0.29
C THR A 53 7.41 5.87 -1.34
N VAL A 54 7.84 6.44 -2.46
CA VAL A 54 8.60 5.74 -3.51
C VAL A 54 9.86 6.54 -3.79
N ASN A 55 11.02 5.94 -3.55
CA ASN A 55 12.34 6.58 -3.75
C ASN A 55 12.43 8.03 -3.21
N GLY A 56 11.83 8.28 -2.04
CA GLY A 56 11.84 9.59 -1.38
C GLY A 56 10.69 10.54 -1.75
N PHE A 57 9.84 10.19 -2.73
CA PHE A 57 8.61 10.93 -3.01
C PHE A 57 7.46 10.37 -2.19
N THR A 58 6.87 11.19 -1.32
CA THR A 58 5.77 10.77 -0.45
C THR A 58 4.45 11.42 -0.87
N ILE A 59 3.43 10.59 -1.10
CA ILE A 59 2.05 11.03 -1.26
C ILE A 59 1.26 10.65 -0.01
N ARG A 60 0.55 11.64 0.55
CA ARG A 60 -0.37 11.47 1.67
C ARG A 60 -1.80 11.34 1.14
N ARG A 61 -2.54 10.31 1.59
CA ARG A 61 -3.94 10.10 1.22
C ARG A 61 -4.77 9.78 2.46
N GLN A 62 -5.86 10.52 2.64
CA GLN A 62 -6.85 10.28 3.69
C GLN A 62 -8.11 9.66 3.07
N VAL A 63 -8.67 8.63 3.71
CA VAL A 63 -9.81 7.86 3.21
C VAL A 63 -10.81 7.61 4.35
N MET A 64 -12.04 8.09 4.16
CA MET A 64 -13.14 7.88 5.12
C MET A 64 -14.07 6.74 4.68
N ALA A 65 -14.37 6.62 3.39
CA ALA A 65 -15.25 5.58 2.87
C ALA A 65 -14.56 4.21 2.83
N SER A 66 -15.30 3.15 3.15
CA SER A 66 -14.83 1.77 3.00
C SER A 66 -14.90 1.37 1.53
N GLU A 67 -13.82 1.62 0.81
CA GLU A 67 -13.73 1.37 -0.63
C GLU A 67 -12.32 0.95 -1.04
N VAL A 68 -12.22 0.47 -2.28
CA VAL A 68 -10.94 0.31 -2.97
C VAL A 68 -10.47 1.68 -3.44
N PHE A 69 -9.23 2.02 -3.14
CA PHE A 69 -8.60 3.27 -3.57
C PHE A 69 -7.16 3.02 -3.99
N PHE A 70 -6.55 4.01 -4.64
CA PHE A 70 -5.17 3.92 -5.08
C PHE A 70 -4.40 5.22 -4.79
N VAL A 71 -3.08 5.08 -4.73
CA VAL A 71 -2.13 6.19 -4.63
C VAL A 71 -1.09 6.02 -5.73
N ASP A 72 -1.03 6.99 -6.64
CA ASP A 72 0.00 7.06 -7.70
C ASP A 72 1.16 7.91 -7.20
N VAL A 73 2.32 7.29 -7.02
CA VAL A 73 3.54 8.00 -6.60
C VAL A 73 4.51 8.09 -7.77
N PRO A 74 5.03 9.29 -8.09
CA PRO A 74 6.02 9.45 -9.14
C PRO A 74 7.27 8.62 -8.87
N LEU A 75 7.78 7.99 -9.93
CA LEU A 75 9.08 7.34 -9.95
C LEU A 75 10.01 8.22 -10.79
N THR A 76 10.98 8.86 -10.14
CA THR A 76 11.98 9.67 -10.85
C THR A 76 13.06 8.80 -11.47
N ALA A 77 13.33 9.03 -12.76
CA ALA A 77 14.29 8.33 -13.62
C ALA A 77 14.00 6.82 -13.80
N ASP A 78 14.63 6.22 -14.82
CA ASP A 78 14.61 4.78 -15.07
C ASP A 78 15.41 4.05 -13.98
N ALA A 79 14.88 4.06 -12.76
CA ALA A 79 15.48 3.41 -11.62
C ALA A 79 15.34 1.89 -11.79
N ALA A 80 16.47 1.17 -11.78
CA ALA A 80 16.48 -0.29 -11.84
C ALA A 80 15.75 -0.93 -10.65
N THR A 81 15.68 -0.22 -9.53
CA THR A 81 14.93 -0.62 -8.34
C THR A 81 14.19 0.57 -7.73
N ALA A 82 13.09 0.28 -7.05
CA ALA A 82 12.34 1.25 -6.28
C ALA A 82 12.00 0.67 -4.91
N THR A 83 12.29 1.41 -3.84
CA THR A 83 11.81 1.08 -2.49
C THR A 83 10.48 1.77 -2.28
N VAL A 84 9.47 0.97 -1.93
CA VAL A 84 8.12 1.43 -1.60
C VAL A 84 7.91 1.23 -0.11
N THR A 85 7.58 2.31 0.58
CA THR A 85 7.21 2.30 2.01
C THR A 85 5.79 2.84 2.15
N VAL A 86 4.92 2.12 2.86
CA VAL A 86 3.59 2.59 3.22
C VAL A 86 3.50 2.67 4.73
N VAL A 87 3.32 3.88 5.25
CA VAL A 87 3.00 4.10 6.66
C VAL A 87 1.53 4.50 6.77
N SER A 88 0.81 3.97 7.75
CA SER A 88 -0.59 4.33 7.97
C SER A 88 -0.90 4.75 9.40
N GLU A 89 -1.86 5.66 9.52
CA GLU A 89 -2.55 5.98 10.77
C GLU A 89 -4.00 5.48 10.66
N GLY A 90 -4.46 4.79 11.70
CA GLY A 90 -5.70 4.02 11.65
C GLY A 90 -5.39 2.53 11.56
N SER A 91 -5.80 1.81 12.60
CA SER A 91 -5.68 0.35 12.66
C SER A 91 -6.72 -0.20 13.64
N PHE A 92 -6.98 -1.49 13.55
CA PHE A 92 -7.80 -2.21 14.52
C PHE A 92 -7.18 -3.58 14.79
N VAL A 93 -7.51 -4.17 15.93
CA VAL A 93 -7.21 -5.56 16.25
C VAL A 93 -8.54 -6.31 16.26
N PRO A 94 -8.78 -7.29 15.37
CA PRO A 94 -10.07 -7.97 15.28
C PRO A 94 -10.56 -8.56 16.61
N LYS A 95 -9.64 -9.15 17.40
CA LYS A 95 -9.93 -9.69 18.73
C LYS A 95 -10.40 -8.65 19.73
N GLU A 96 -9.78 -7.47 19.75
CA GLU A 96 -10.17 -6.38 20.66
C GLU A 96 -11.55 -5.80 20.31
N GLN A 97 -11.95 -5.93 19.05
CA GLN A 97 -13.27 -5.55 18.53
C GLN A 97 -14.32 -6.67 18.65
N GLY A 98 -13.94 -7.85 19.17
CA GLY A 98 -14.84 -9.00 19.31
C GLY A 98 -15.26 -9.65 17.99
N ILE A 99 -14.47 -9.47 16.92
CA ILE A 99 -14.76 -10.01 15.58
C ILE A 99 -14.40 -11.49 15.49
N ASN A 100 -13.16 -11.85 15.85
CA ASN A 100 -12.63 -13.23 15.87
C ASN A 100 -11.35 -13.30 16.73
N ASP A 101 -10.64 -14.43 16.73
CA ASP A 101 -9.42 -14.63 17.52
C ASP A 101 -8.14 -13.99 16.93
N ASP A 102 -8.24 -13.24 15.84
CA ASP A 102 -7.08 -12.61 15.20
C ASP A 102 -6.52 -11.46 16.05
N THR A 103 -5.24 -11.58 16.39
CA THR A 103 -4.51 -10.66 17.29
C THR A 103 -3.62 -9.67 16.53
N ARG A 104 -3.63 -9.70 15.20
CA ARG A 104 -2.84 -8.79 14.38
C ARG A 104 -3.37 -7.36 14.47
N VAL A 105 -2.46 -6.40 14.41
CA VAL A 105 -2.80 -4.99 14.17
C VAL A 105 -2.96 -4.80 12.67
N LEU A 106 -4.19 -4.52 12.23
CA LEU A 106 -4.57 -4.45 10.82
C LEU A 106 -4.98 -3.03 10.43
N SER A 107 -4.48 -2.54 9.30
CA SER A 107 -4.76 -1.18 8.81
C SER A 107 -5.54 -1.14 7.50
N TYR A 108 -5.17 -1.98 6.53
CA TYR A 108 -5.82 -2.05 5.22
C TYR A 108 -5.50 -3.38 4.55
N LEU A 109 -6.22 -3.67 3.46
CA LEU A 109 -5.86 -4.73 2.54
C LEU A 109 -5.01 -4.14 1.41
N LEU A 110 -3.79 -4.65 1.23
CA LEU A 110 -2.96 -4.34 0.08
C LEU A 110 -3.42 -5.22 -1.09
N ARG A 111 -4.09 -4.62 -2.07
CA ARG A 111 -4.70 -5.33 -3.19
C ARG A 111 -3.75 -5.50 -4.37
N GLY A 112 -2.79 -4.60 -4.52
CA GLY A 112 -1.82 -4.69 -5.60
C GLY A 112 -0.87 -3.51 -5.67
N VAL A 113 0.17 -3.70 -6.48
CA VAL A 113 1.15 -2.69 -6.83
C VAL A 113 1.33 -2.76 -8.33
N GLU A 114 1.29 -1.63 -9.03
CA GLU A 114 1.34 -1.59 -10.49
C GLU A 114 2.29 -0.49 -11.00
N ALA A 115 2.95 -0.77 -12.11
CA ALA A 115 3.67 0.21 -12.91
C ALA A 115 2.72 0.95 -13.85
N ARG A 116 2.84 2.28 -13.89
CA ARG A 116 2.12 3.20 -14.78
C ARG A 116 3.10 3.89 -15.72
N PHE A 117 2.78 3.91 -17.00
CA PHE A 117 3.61 4.48 -18.06
C PHE A 117 3.11 5.88 -18.48
N ALA A 118 3.89 6.62 -19.25
CA ALA A 118 3.46 7.92 -19.78
C ALA A 118 2.28 7.75 -20.76
N GLY A 119 1.22 8.54 -20.58
CA GLY A 119 0.06 8.55 -21.49
C GLY A 119 -1.09 7.61 -21.13
N GLU A 120 -1.00 6.91 -19.99
CA GLU A 120 -2.11 6.13 -19.38
C GLU A 120 -2.85 6.90 -18.30
#